data_AF-A0A2K8L505-F1
#
_entry.id   AF-A0A2K8L505-F1
#
_cell.length_a   1.000
_cell.length_b   1.000
_cell.length_c   1.000
_cell.angle_alpha   90.00
_cell.angle_beta   90.00
_cell.angle_gamma   90.00
#
_symmetry.space_group_name_H-M   'P 1'
#
loop_
_entity.id
_entity.type
_entity.pdbx_description
1 polymer ?
#
loop_
_entity_poly.entity_id
_entity_poly.type
_entity_poly.pdbx_seq_one_letter_code
_entity_poly.pdbx_strand_id
1 'polypeptide(L)' 'MESSQSKHAHHVVKSFKKIIPDDASSILSAEHYEELALLIEAAIDSALVDQLEAASNIAKKAAKEIKALGR' A
#
# COMPACT_ATOMS: atom_id res chain seq x y z
N MET A 1 3.35 -14.30 -8.41
CA MET A 1 2.77 -13.14 -9.13
C MET A 1 3.03 -11.92 -8.27
N GLU A 2 3.68 -10.88 -8.80
CA GLU A 2 3.85 -9.62 -8.06
C GLU A 2 2.49 -8.94 -7.84
N SER A 3 2.25 -8.46 -6.61
CA SER A 3 1.06 -7.69 -6.26
C SER A 3 1.07 -6.30 -6.92
N SER A 4 -0.09 -5.64 -7.02
CA SER A 4 -0.14 -4.25 -7.51
C SER A 4 0.59 -3.30 -6.55
N GLN A 5 0.57 -3.62 -5.26
CA GLN A 5 1.22 -2.89 -4.18
C GLN A 5 2.74 -2.97 -4.32
N SER A 6 3.27 -4.17 -4.55
CA SER A 6 4.69 -4.40 -4.79
C SER A 6 5.20 -3.61 -6.00
N LYS A 7 4.46 -3.62 -7.11
CA LYS A 7 4.80 -2.80 -8.30
C LYS A 7 4.82 -1.31 -8.00
N HIS A 8 3.86 -0.83 -7.21
CA HIS A 8 3.80 0.57 -6.82
C HIS A 8 4.97 0.95 -5.90
N ALA A 9 5.29 0.11 -4.92
CA ALA A 9 6.43 0.30 -4.03
C ALA A 9 7.75 0.41 -4.79
N HIS A 10 8.02 -0.51 -5.73
CA HIS A 10 9.20 -0.44 -6.59
C HIS A 10 9.22 0.82 -7.47
N HIS A 11 8.06 1.29 -7.94
CA HIS A 11 7.97 2.53 -8.72
C HIS A 11 8.31 3.77 -7.87
N VAL A 12 7.83 3.81 -6.62
CA VAL A 12 8.15 4.88 -5.67
C VAL A 12 9.64 4.88 -5.36
N VAL A 13 10.24 3.71 -5.09
CA VAL A 13 11.69 3.58 -4.86
C VAL A 13 12.49 4.02 -6.08
N LYS A 14 12.06 3.66 -7.29
CA LYS A 14 12.69 4.12 -8.54
C LYS A 14 12.65 5.63 -8.69
N SER A 15 11.59 6.28 -8.22
CA SER A 15 11.46 7.74 -8.24
C SER A 15 12.31 8.38 -7.15
N PHE A 16 12.35 7.77 -5.96
CA PHE A 16 13.23 8.17 -4.86
C PHE A 16 14.70 8.18 -5.27
N LYS A 17 15.17 7.12 -5.95
CA LYS A 17 16.54 7.04 -6.51
C LYS A 17 16.91 8.20 -7.43
N LYS A 18 15.95 8.85 -8.08
CA LYS A 18 16.21 9.97 -9.01
C LYS A 18 16.33 11.32 -8.33
N ILE A 19 15.88 11.44 -7.09
CA ILE A 19 15.80 12.72 -6.36
C ILE A 19 16.79 12.82 -5.21
N ILE A 20 17.40 11.71 -4.82
CA ILE A 20 18.46 11.73 -3.81
C ILE A 20 19.73 12.33 -4.40
N PRO A 21 20.48 13.12 -3.63
CA PRO A 21 21.78 13.63 -4.05
C PRO A 21 22.82 12.50 -4.18
N ASP A 22 23.83 12.72 -5.03
CA ASP A 22 24.79 11.69 -5.43
C ASP A 22 25.62 11.15 -4.26
N ASP A 23 25.89 11.99 -3.26
CA ASP A 23 26.55 11.62 -2.01
C ASP A 23 25.73 10.58 -1.21
N ALA A 24 24.42 10.80 -1.09
CA ALA A 24 23.50 9.85 -0.46
C ALA A 24 23.30 8.59 -1.32
N SER A 25 23.32 8.71 -2.64
CA SER A 25 23.23 7.55 -3.54
C SER A 25 24.44 6.62 -3.39
N SER A 26 25.63 7.17 -3.17
CA SER A 26 26.88 6.42 -3.07
C SER A 26 27.00 5.52 -1.83
N ILE A 27 26.22 5.80 -0.77
CA ILE A 27 26.22 5.04 0.48
C ILE A 27 25.09 4.00 0.56
N LEU A 28 24.13 4.04 -0.36
CA LEU A 28 22.98 3.15 -0.36
C LEU A 28 23.19 1.96 -1.31
N SER A 29 23.23 0.75 -0.74
CA SER A 29 23.29 -0.49 -1.52
C SER A 29 21.94 -0.82 -2.16
N ALA A 30 21.93 -1.77 -3.08
CA ALA A 30 20.70 -2.31 -3.65
C ALA A 30 19.74 -2.85 -2.57
N GLU A 31 20.30 -3.48 -1.52
CA GLU A 31 19.53 -4.05 -0.40
C GLU A 31 18.74 -2.99 0.35
N HIS A 32 19.30 -1.80 0.61
CA HIS A 32 18.56 -0.72 1.26
C HIS A 32 17.34 -0.26 0.45
N TYR A 33 17.41 -0.32 -0.88
CA TYR A 33 16.29 0.05 -1.74
C TYR A 33 15.23 -1.03 -1.82
N GLU A 34 15.63 -2.31 -1.73
CA GLU A 34 14.69 -3.43 -1.60
C GLU A 34 13.98 -3.36 -0.25
N GLU A 35 14.69 -3.10 0.85
CA GLU A 35 14.09 -2.87 2.16
C GLU A 35 13.12 -1.69 2.14
N LEU A 36 13.46 -0.58 1.47
CA LEU A 36 12.56 0.55 1.30
C LEU A 36 11.30 0.16 0.51
N ALA A 37 11.43 -0.68 -0.53
CA ALA A 37 10.27 -1.18 -1.27
C ALA A 37 9.35 -2.01 -0.37
N LEU A 38 9.92 -2.90 0.45
CA LEU A 38 9.16 -3.71 1.41
C LEU A 38 8.45 -2.85 2.46
N LEU A 39 9.11 -1.82 2.98
CA LEU A 39 8.49 -0.89 3.94
C LEU A 39 7.32 -0.13 3.32
N ILE A 40 7.47 0.32 2.08
CA ILE A 40 6.39 1.02 1.34
C ILE A 40 5.23 0.05 1.06
N GLU A 41 5.51 -1.18 0.63
CA GLU A 41 4.49 -2.21 0.41
C GLU A 41 3.70 -2.48 1.70
N ALA A 42 4.39 -2.70 2.82
CA ALA A 42 3.75 -2.93 4.13
C ALA A 42 2.90 -1.74 4.59
N ALA A 43 3.34 -0.50 4.33
CA ALA A 43 2.56 0.70 4.64
C ALA A 43 1.28 0.79 3.79
N ILE A 44 1.36 0.45 2.50
CA ILE A 44 0.19 0.39 1.60
C ILE A 44 -0.79 -0.68 2.08
N ASP A 45 -0.29 -1.86 2.44
CA ASP A 45 -1.12 -2.96 2.94
C ASP A 45 -1.83 -2.56 4.23
N SER A 46 -1.12 -1.92 5.17
CA SER A 46 -1.72 -1.40 6.40
C SER A 46 -2.82 -0.38 6.13
N ALA A 47 -2.58 0.57 5.21
CA ALA A 47 -3.59 1.56 4.85
C ALA A 47 -4.82 0.92 4.15
N LEU A 48 -4.61 -0.17 3.40
CA LEU A 48 -5.68 -0.89 2.74
C LEU A 48 -6.58 -1.63 3.75
N VAL A 49 -6.03 -2.14 4.85
CA VAL A 49 -6.80 -2.79 5.92
C VAL A 49 -7.88 -1.85 6.45
N ASP A 50 -7.51 -0.60 6.77
CA ASP A 50 -8.46 0.40 7.27
C ASP A 50 -9.59 0.68 6.26
N GLN A 51 -9.25 0.76 4.97
CA GLN A 51 -10.22 0.96 3.89
C GLN A 51 -11.14 -0.26 3.72
N LEU A 52 -10.61 -1.48 3.87
CA LEU A 52 -11.39 -2.71 3.81
C LEU A 52 -12.36 -2.83 5.01
N GLU A 53 -11.95 -2.39 6.20
CA GLU A 53 -12.84 -2.30 7.35
C GLU A 53 -13.99 -1.32 7.12
N ALA A 54 -13.70 -0.14 6.56
CA ALA A 54 -14.72 0.84 6.20
C ALA A 54 -15.71 0.28 5.16
N ALA A 55 -15.21 -0.38 4.10
CA ALA A 55 -16.04 -1.02 3.09
C ALA A 55 -16.90 -2.15 3.67
N SER A 56 -16.33 -2.97 4.57
CA SER A 56 -17.04 -4.02 5.30
C SER A 56 -18.20 -3.47 6.13
N ASN A 57 -17.99 -2.33 6.80
CA ASN A 57 -19.03 -1.68 7.59
C ASN A 57 -20.18 -1.15 6.71
N ILE A 58 -19.87 -0.60 5.54
CA ILE A 58 -20.87 -0.17 4.56
C ILE A 58 -21.69 -1.38 4.08
N ALA A 59 -21.03 -2.47 3.70
CA ALA A 59 -21.69 -3.70 3.27
C ALA A 59 -22.62 -4.28 4.35
N LYS A 60 -22.17 -4.31 5.61
CA LYS A 60 -23.00 -4.72 6.75
C LYS A 60 -24.22 -3.83 6.94
N LYS A 61 -24.08 -2.52 6.77
CA LYS A 61 -25.19 -1.57 6.88
C LYS A 61 -26.21 -1.81 5.77
N ALA A 62 -25.77 -1.91 4.52
CA ALA A 62 -26.63 -2.19 3.38
C ALA A 62 -27.40 -3.52 3.55
N ALA A 63 -26.73 -4.58 4.02
CA ALA A 63 -27.37 -5.87 4.28
C ALA A 63 -28.47 -5.77 5.36
N LYS A 64 -28.24 -4.97 6.42
CA LYS A 64 -29.26 -4.71 7.45
C LYS A 64 -30.46 -3.95 6.89
N GLU A 65 -30.22 -2.94 6.05
CA GLU A 65 -31.28 -2.15 5.41
C GLU A 65 -32.14 -3.00 4.48
N ILE A 66 -31.53 -3.85 3.64
CA ILE A 66 -32.25 -4.79 2.77
C ILE A 66 -33.14 -5.73 3.60
N LYS A 67 -32.61 -6.27 4.70
CA LYS A 67 -33.38 -7.15 5.60
C LYS A 67 -34.54 -6.43 6.29
N ALA A 68 -34.38 -5.14 6.57
CA ALA A 68 -35.43 -4.32 7.18
C ALA A 68 -36.54 -3.97 6.17
N LEU A 69 -36.19 -3.75 4.89
CA LEU A 69 -37.16 -3.50 3.81
C LEU A 69 -38.00 -4.72 3.42
N GLY A 70 -37.48 -5.93 3.66
CA GLY A 70 -38.20 -7.18 3.40
C GLY A 70 -39.17 -7.61 4.52
N ARG A 71 -39.43 -6.75 5.51
CA ARG A 71 -40.42 -6.93 6.59
C ARG A 71 -41.51 -5.89 6.47
#